data_AF-A0A2E2SZK0-F1
#
_entry.id   AF-A0A2E2SZK0-F1
#
_cell.length_a   1.000
_cell.length_b   1.000
_cell.length_c   1.000
_cell.angle_alpha   90.00
_cell.angle_beta   90.00
_cell.angle_gamma   90.00
#
_symmetry.space_group_name_H-M   'P 1'
#
loop_
_entity.id
_entity.type
_entity.pdbx_description
1 polymer ?
#
loop_
_entity_poly.entity_id
_entity_poly.type
_entity_poly.pdbx_seq_one_letter_code
_entity_poly.pdbx_strand_id
1 'polypeptide(L)' 'MIKREHWGSRLGFILAAAGSAVGLGNIWRFPYITGENGGGAFVLLYLLCIAVVGIPIMAAEVMLGRK' A
#
# COMPACT_ATOMS: atom_id res chain seq x y z
N MET A 1 23.97 -23.80 -0.90
CA MET A 1 23.20 -22.80 -0.14
C MET A 1 22.99 -21.60 -1.06
N ILE A 2 21.77 -21.38 -1.56
CA ILE A 2 21.48 -20.22 -2.41
C ILE A 2 21.49 -18.97 -1.52
N LYS A 3 22.44 -18.07 -1.73
CA LYS A 3 22.54 -16.81 -1.00
C LYS A 3 21.42 -15.90 -1.51
N ARG A 4 20.41 -15.63 -0.69
CA ARG A 4 19.35 -14.67 -1.01
C ARG A 4 19.97 -13.27 -0.98
N GLU A 5 19.99 -12.62 -2.14
CA GLU A 5 20.39 -11.21 -2.27
C GLU A 5 19.50 -10.37 -1.35
N HIS A 6 20.13 -9.72 -0.37
CA HIS A 6 19.45 -8.81 0.54
C HIS A 6 19.48 -7.41 -0.06
N TRP A 7 18.38 -6.68 0.10
CA TRP A 7 18.33 -5.26 -0.28
C TRP A 7 19.44 -4.50 0.43
N GLY A 8 20.32 -3.86 -0.34
CA GLY A 8 21.47 -3.12 0.19
C GLY A 8 21.09 -1.91 1.06
N SER A 9 19.86 -1.41 0.94
CA SER A 9 19.31 -0.35 1.79
C SER A 9 17.83 -0.57 2.06
N ARG A 10 17.41 -0.38 3.34
CA ARG A 10 16.00 -0.34 3.73
C ARG A 10 15.22 0.73 2.98
N LEU A 11 15.85 1.88 2.69
CA LEU A 11 15.21 2.95 1.94
C LEU A 11 14.94 2.54 0.49
N GLY A 12 15.88 1.82 -0.14
CA GLY A 12 15.69 1.29 -1.50
C GLY A 12 14.50 0.33 -1.59
N PHE A 13 14.34 -0.54 -0.58
CA PHE A 13 13.18 -1.43 -0.50
C PHE A 13 11.86 -0.66 -0.33
N ILE A 14 11.82 0.32 0.59
CA ILE A 14 10.61 1.12 0.84
C ILE A 14 10.23 1.92 -0.41
N LEU A 15 11.20 2.52 -1.11
CA LEU A 15 10.94 3.31 -2.32
C LEU A 15 10.46 2.42 -3.48
N ALA A 16 11.03 1.24 -3.67
CA ALA A 16 10.56 0.29 -4.68
C ALA A 16 9.13 -0.19 -4.38
N ALA A 17 8.83 -0.52 -3.12
CA ALA A 17 7.49 -0.92 -2.69
C ALA A 17 6.47 0.23 -2.85
N ALA A 18 6.85 1.45 -2.45
CA ALA A 18 6.01 2.64 -2.61
C ALA A 18 5.74 2.96 -4.09
N GLY A 19 6.76 2.87 -4.95
CA GLY A 19 6.62 3.06 -6.39
C GLY A 19 5.73 2.00 -7.05
N SER A 20 5.75 0.75 -6.54
CA SER A 20 4.83 -0.31 -7.00
C SER A 20 3.39 -0.10 -6.51
N ALA A 21 3.21 0.48 -5.33
CA ALA A 21 1.89 0.66 -4.71
C ALA A 21 1.18 1.92 -5.23
N VAL A 22 1.91 2.98 -5.56
CA VAL A 22 1.35 4.24 -6.07
C VAL A 22 1.25 4.19 -7.59
N GLY A 23 0.04 4.02 -8.13
CA GLY A 23 -0.23 4.00 -9.57
C GLY A 23 -1.22 5.07 -10.02
N LEU A 24 -1.50 5.10 -11.34
CA LEU A 24 -2.49 5.99 -11.97
C LEU A 24 -3.82 5.99 -11.22
N GLY A 25 -4.30 4.82 -10.78
CA GLY A 25 -5.52 4.64 -9.99
C GLY A 25 -5.66 5.58 -8.79
N ASN A 26 -4.57 5.84 -8.06
CA ASN A 26 -4.59 6.74 -6.90
C ASN A 26 -4.73 8.22 -7.29
N ILE A 27 -4.36 8.60 -8.51
CA ILE A 27 -4.34 10.00 -8.95
C ILE A 27 -5.71 10.42 -9.49
N TRP A 28 -6.39 9.56 -10.25
CA TRP A 28 -7.65 9.91 -10.94
C TRP A 28 -8.90 9.22 -10.40
N ARG A 29 -8.81 7.93 -10.02
CA ARG A 29 -9.95 7.11 -9.65
C ARG A 29 -10.33 7.33 -8.21
N PHE A 30 -9.34 7.50 -7.33
CA PHE A 30 -9.57 7.86 -5.94
C PHE A 30 -10.36 9.18 -5.78
N PRO A 31 -9.96 10.32 -6.36
CA PRO A 31 -10.73 11.55 -6.22
C PRO A 31 -12.10 11.48 -6.90
N TYR A 32 -12.22 10.79 -8.04
CA TYR A 32 -13.50 10.60 -8.72
C TYR A 32 -14.51 9.82 -7.85
N ILE A 33 -14.11 8.64 -7.35
CA ILE A 33 -14.95 7.81 -6.47
C ILE A 33 -15.25 8.54 -5.16
N THR A 34 -14.27 9.24 -4.60
CA THR A 34 -14.47 10.04 -3.38
C THR A 34 -15.50 11.14 -3.62
N GLY A 35 -15.42 11.85 -4.75
CA GLY A 35 -16.38 12.90 -5.12
C GLY A 35 -17.82 12.37 -5.27
N GLU A 36 -17.99 11.22 -5.93
CA GLU A 36 -19.32 10.62 -6.13
C GLU A 36 -19.91 9.98 -4.87
N ASN A 37 -19.09 9.39 -3.99
CA ASN A 37 -19.57 8.59 -2.85
C ASN A 37 -19.65 9.37 -1.52
N GLY A 38 -19.90 10.68 -1.57
CA GLY A 38 -20.10 11.49 -0.36
C GLY A 38 -18.82 12.15 0.19
N GLY A 39 -17.79 12.31 -0.64
CA GLY A 39 -16.64 13.17 -0.38
C GLY A 39 -15.84 12.75 0.86
N GLY A 40 -15.73 13.67 1.82
CA GLY A 40 -14.93 13.46 3.03
C GLY A 40 -15.38 12.29 3.91
N ALA A 41 -16.69 11.95 3.92
CA ALA A 41 -17.18 10.80 4.69
C ALA A 41 -16.67 9.47 4.12
N PHE A 42 -16.57 9.38 2.78
CA PHE A 42 -15.96 8.23 2.10
C PHE A 42 -14.47 8.10 2.46
N VAL A 43 -13.72 9.21 2.51
CA VAL A 43 -12.30 9.19 2.89
C VAL A 43 -12.10 8.64 4.30
N LEU A 44 -12.95 9.02 5.26
CA LEU A 44 -12.86 8.52 6.63
C LEU A 44 -13.06 7.00 6.70
N LEU A 45 -14.09 6.48 6.01
CA LEU A 45 -14.33 5.04 5.93
C LEU A 45 -13.23 4.31 5.17
N TYR A 46 -12.73 4.90 4.09
CA TYR A 46 -11.61 4.38 3.32
C TYR A 46 -10.34 4.22 4.18
N LEU A 47 -10.00 5.25 4.97
CA LEU A 47 -8.87 5.19 5.90
C LEU A 47 -9.07 4.15 7.01
N LEU A 48 -10.28 4.02 7.53
CA LEU A 48 -10.61 2.98 8.52
C LEU A 48 -10.42 1.58 7.94
N CYS A 49 -10.91 1.33 6.73
CA CYS A 49 -10.72 0.07 6.01
C CYS A 49 -9.24 -0.21 5.75
N ILE A 50 -8.44 0.80 5.35
CA ILE A 50 -6.99 0.64 5.21
C ILE A 50 -6.35 0.25 6.52
N ALA A 51 -6.70 0.91 7.63
CA ALA A 51 -6.10 0.62 8.93
C ALA A 51 -6.42 -0.79 9.42
N VAL A 52 -7.66 -1.25 9.23
CA VAL A 52 -8.13 -2.56 9.73
C VAL A 52 -7.81 -3.71 8.78
N VAL A 53 -7.71 -3.46 7.47
CA VAL A 53 -7.56 -4.51 6.45
C VAL A 53 -6.27 -4.35 5.66
N GLY A 54 -6.01 -3.16 5.13
CA GLY A 54 -4.83 -2.89 4.28
C GLY A 54 -3.50 -3.09 5.02
N ILE A 55 -3.35 -2.50 6.20
CA ILE A 55 -2.13 -2.62 7.02
C ILE A 55 -1.85 -4.07 7.42
N PRO A 56 -2.80 -4.84 8.01
CA PRO A 56 -2.51 -6.21 8.41
C PRO A 56 -2.25 -7.15 7.23
N ILE A 57 -2.92 -6.98 6.08
CA ILE A 57 -2.63 -7.77 4.88
C ILE A 57 -1.22 -7.48 4.38
N MET A 58 -0.85 -6.20 4.22
CA MET A 58 0.49 -5.81 3.79
C MET A 58 1.56 -6.33 4.75
N ALA A 59 1.32 -6.25 6.07
CA ALA A 59 2.23 -6.80 7.08
C ALA A 59 2.38 -8.32 6.94
N ALA A 60 1.28 -9.05 6.72
CA ALA A 60 1.30 -10.50 6.50
C ALA A 60 2.09 -10.87 5.24
N GLU A 61 1.86 -10.19 4.11
CA GLU A 61 2.58 -10.42 2.85
C GLU A 61 4.08 -10.16 3.00
N VAL A 62 4.47 -9.06 3.67
CA VAL A 62 5.87 -8.75 3.94
C VAL A 62 6.51 -9.77 4.89
N MET A 63 5.79 -10.27 5.89
CA MET A 63 6.30 -11.31 6.81
C MET A 63 6.49 -12.66 6.11
N LEU A 64 5.57 -13.03 5.21
CA LEU A 64 5.68 -14.24 4.39
C LEU A 64 6.82 -14.13 3.37
N GLY A 65 6.93 -13.03 2.63
CA GLY A 65 7.96 -12.84 1.61
C GLY A 65 9.38 -12.65 2.16
N ARG A 66 9.53 -12.37 3.46
CA ARG A 66 10.82 -12.23 4.14
C ARG A 66 11.37 -13.54 4.74
N LYS A 67 10.61 -14.64 4.72
CA LYS A 67 11.10 -16.00 5.06
C LYS A 67 11.58 -16.74 3.81
#